data_AF-A0A2T6FUF8-F1
#
_entry.id   AF-A0A2T6FUF8-F1
#
_cell.length_a   1.000
_cell.length_b   1.000
_cell.length_c   1.000
_cell.angle_alpha   90.00
_cell.angle_beta   90.00
_cell.angle_gamma   90.00
#
_symmetry.space_group_name_H-M   'P 1'
#
loop_
_entity.id
_entity.type
_entity.pdbx_description
1 polymer ?
#
loop_
_entity_poly.entity_id
_entity_poly.type
_entity_poly.pdbx_seq_one_letter_code
_entity_poly.pdbx_strand_id
1 'polypeptide(L)'
;MGKEEALLHLREHVLDPALTERISALDADFRQHKRQLAAGFVTSFRELCLKIKAMQERQEKAPIAFIHYSMLRTSIREGANTYLIEAYSDDWYWDTAYCDAAYDAGWAFQGIRPLLSVLDDSRKAYMNILHSADTERLVMQEIGYFDQFVTVLARWAIPEAVKLPEFQQIAKADRLQIRIGEFKDRSEPLYVEDRGQRDVQQIRRRLEQKQEADCSYESFRGLPLSLGHYDELDLRYSDFSGSDLTSCTFNGCVLIGTRWHGCRLRHTDFSYSQLCDADFRDCDLKGANFRMADGQGFADKLHRTPGLLGVNFANADLEGANFLHADLPEANFEGANLNQAVFAERDRERLRPWLSEAQIASIRWVSG
;
A
#
# COMPACT_ATOMS: atom_id res chain seq x y z
N MET A 1 38.22 -17.63 11.87
CA MET A 1 36.94 -17.13 11.36
C MET A 1 37.22 -16.29 10.13
N GLY A 2 36.63 -16.65 8.99
CA GLY A 2 36.74 -15.89 7.74
C GLY A 2 35.87 -14.63 7.73
N LYS A 3 36.03 -13.78 6.70
CA LYS A 3 35.23 -12.54 6.57
C LYS A 3 33.74 -12.81 6.45
N GLU A 4 33.34 -13.82 5.69
CA GLU A 4 31.93 -14.21 5.51
C GLU A 4 31.31 -14.72 6.81
N GLU A 5 32.02 -15.58 7.54
CA GLU A 5 31.59 -16.06 8.86
C GLU A 5 31.44 -14.90 9.87
N ALA A 6 32.35 -13.93 9.83
CA ALA A 6 32.28 -12.73 10.68
C ALA A 6 31.06 -11.86 10.33
N LEU A 7 30.77 -11.68 9.05
CA LEU A 7 29.60 -10.93 8.58
C LEU A 7 28.29 -11.63 8.96
N LEU A 8 28.23 -12.96 8.80
CA LEU A 8 27.05 -13.75 9.17
C LEU A 8 26.80 -13.67 10.68
N HIS A 9 27.84 -13.88 11.49
CA HIS A 9 27.73 -13.76 12.95
C HIS A 9 27.30 -12.34 13.36
N LEU A 10 27.86 -11.30 12.75
CA LEU A 10 27.46 -9.92 13.05
C LEU A 10 25.99 -9.66 12.63
N ARG A 11 25.54 -10.23 11.52
CA ARG A 11 24.15 -10.12 11.07
C ARG A 11 23.21 -10.77 12.08
N GLU A 12 23.39 -12.06 12.33
CA GLU A 12 22.46 -12.87 13.14
C GLU A 12 22.39 -12.41 14.61
N HIS A 13 23.52 -12.01 15.19
CA HIS A 13 23.60 -11.70 16.62
C HIS A 13 23.52 -10.21 16.96
N VAL A 14 23.65 -9.31 15.97
CA VAL A 14 23.64 -7.86 16.21
C VAL A 14 22.68 -7.14 15.29
N LEU A 15 22.81 -7.30 13.96
CA LEU A 15 21.97 -6.58 13.00
C LEU A 15 20.50 -6.97 13.15
N ASP A 16 20.17 -8.25 13.04
CA ASP A 16 18.78 -8.71 12.96
C ASP A 16 17.98 -8.39 14.24
N PRO A 17 18.51 -8.59 15.46
CA PRO A 17 17.83 -8.16 16.69
C PRO A 17 17.64 -6.63 16.76
N ALA A 18 18.68 -5.86 16.47
CA ALA A 18 18.63 -4.39 16.53
C ALA A 18 17.71 -3.79 15.45
N LEU A 19 17.68 -4.40 14.27
CA LEU A 19 16.78 -4.04 13.19
C LEU A 19 15.33 -4.33 13.58
N THR A 20 15.05 -5.50 14.14
CA THR A 20 13.69 -5.90 14.59
C THR A 20 13.15 -4.92 15.62
N GLU A 21 13.94 -4.55 16.63
CA GLU A 21 13.57 -3.55 17.63
C GLU A 21 13.23 -2.20 16.97
N ARG A 22 14.06 -1.76 16.02
CA ARG A 22 13.89 -0.48 15.32
C ARG A 22 12.67 -0.45 14.42
N ILE A 23 12.42 -1.51 13.65
CA ILE A 23 11.23 -1.61 12.81
C ILE A 23 9.97 -1.65 13.67
N SER A 24 10.00 -2.34 14.81
CA SER A 24 8.87 -2.36 15.76
C SER A 24 8.59 -0.98 16.36
N ALA A 25 9.64 -0.25 16.74
CA ALA A 25 9.51 1.12 17.24
C ALA A 25 8.97 2.07 16.16
N LEU A 26 9.46 1.94 14.92
CA LEU A 26 8.97 2.72 13.78
C LEU A 26 7.51 2.40 13.45
N ASP A 27 7.07 1.15 13.55
CA ASP A 27 5.67 0.76 13.38
C ASP A 27 4.75 1.37 14.44
N ALA A 28 5.17 1.35 15.71
CA ALA A 28 4.43 2.01 16.77
C ALA A 28 4.28 3.53 16.52
N ASP A 29 5.39 4.20 16.17
CA ASP A 29 5.41 5.63 15.87
C ASP A 29 4.57 5.96 14.63
N PHE A 30 4.70 5.17 13.57
CA PHE A 30 3.93 5.31 12.33
C PHE A 30 2.42 5.22 12.60
N ARG A 31 1.97 4.20 13.34
CA ARG A 31 0.55 4.03 13.68
C ARG A 31 0.01 5.22 14.47
N GLN A 32 0.80 5.77 15.39
CA GLN A 32 0.40 6.90 16.22
C GLN A 32 0.34 8.21 15.43
N HIS A 33 1.29 8.45 14.53
CA HIS A 33 1.48 9.75 13.87
C HIS A 33 1.11 9.77 12.39
N LYS A 34 0.55 8.68 11.83
CA LYS A 34 0.22 8.51 10.39
C LYS A 34 -0.46 9.72 9.75
N ARG A 35 -1.46 10.31 10.43
CA ARG A 35 -2.21 11.47 9.91
C ARG A 35 -1.32 12.71 9.75
N GLN A 36 -0.43 12.97 10.70
CA GLN A 36 0.51 14.09 10.65
C GLN A 36 1.57 13.86 9.57
N LEU A 37 2.13 12.66 9.50
CA LEU A 37 3.12 12.28 8.47
C LEU A 37 2.53 12.46 7.06
N ALA A 38 1.27 12.07 6.87
CA ALA A 38 0.57 12.21 5.60
C ALA A 38 0.32 13.67 5.23
N ALA A 39 0.10 14.57 6.19
CA ALA A 39 -0.01 16.00 5.92
C ALA A 39 1.30 16.56 5.33
N GLY A 40 2.45 16.08 5.81
CA GLY A 40 3.76 16.40 5.22
C GLY A 40 3.88 15.91 3.77
N PHE A 41 3.47 14.67 3.50
CA PHE A 41 3.45 14.12 2.15
C PHE A 41 2.52 14.89 1.20
N VAL A 42 1.30 15.23 1.65
CA VAL A 42 0.35 16.02 0.86
C VAL A 42 0.87 17.42 0.58
N THR A 43 1.65 18.00 1.50
CA THR A 43 2.28 19.30 1.32
C THR A 43 3.34 19.28 0.21
N SER A 44 4.26 18.31 0.22
CA SER A 44 5.26 18.18 -0.85
C SER A 44 4.63 17.89 -2.22
N PHE A 45 3.55 17.09 -2.25
CA PHE A 45 2.76 16.86 -3.46
C PHE A 45 2.11 18.14 -3.99
N ARG A 46 1.53 18.97 -3.10
CA ARG A 46 0.94 20.27 -3.46
C ARG A 46 1.99 21.20 -4.07
N GLU A 47 3.17 21.28 -3.47
CA GLU A 47 4.27 22.12 -3.95
C GLU A 47 4.69 21.74 -5.38
N LEU A 48 4.80 20.45 -5.67
CA LEU A 48 5.06 19.97 -7.03
C LEU A 48 3.92 20.40 -7.99
N CYS A 49 2.66 20.20 -7.61
CA CYS A 49 1.51 20.58 -8.45
C CYS A 49 1.49 22.07 -8.78
N LEU A 50 1.83 22.94 -7.82
CA LEU A 50 1.94 24.38 -8.04
C LEU A 50 3.06 24.72 -9.04
N LYS A 51 4.23 24.06 -8.93
CA LYS A 51 5.32 24.22 -9.90
C LYS A 51 4.92 23.77 -11.30
N ILE A 52 4.30 22.59 -11.43
CA ILE A 52 3.78 22.07 -12.71
C ILE A 52 2.82 23.09 -13.32
N LYS A 53 1.83 23.56 -12.55
CA LYS A 53 0.81 24.50 -12.99
C LYS A 53 1.45 25.77 -13.56
N ALA A 54 2.39 26.37 -12.82
CA ALA A 54 3.10 27.57 -13.25
C ALA A 54 3.93 27.37 -14.53
N MET A 55 4.53 26.18 -14.73
CA MET A 55 5.25 25.86 -15.97
C MET A 55 4.29 25.62 -17.15
N GLN A 56 3.15 24.99 -16.92
CA GLN A 56 2.12 24.76 -17.94
C GLN A 56 1.49 26.08 -18.42
N GLU A 57 1.24 27.04 -17.51
CA GLU A 57 0.75 28.38 -17.85
C GLU A 57 1.74 29.17 -18.73
N ARG A 58 3.04 28.91 -18.57
CA ARG A 58 4.11 29.45 -19.41
C ARG A 58 4.37 28.63 -20.68
N GLN A 59 3.61 27.56 -20.90
CA GLN A 59 3.79 26.61 -22.01
C GLN A 59 5.17 25.92 -22.02
N GLU A 60 5.83 25.83 -20.86
CA GLU A 60 7.14 25.21 -20.69
C GLU A 60 7.04 23.72 -20.39
N LYS A 61 5.87 23.25 -19.94
CA LYS A 61 5.64 21.86 -19.52
C LYS A 61 4.43 21.28 -20.24
N ALA A 62 4.62 20.10 -20.82
CA ALA A 62 3.55 19.33 -21.45
C ALA A 62 2.57 18.74 -20.40
N PRO A 63 1.45 18.15 -20.81
CA PRO A 63 0.58 17.40 -19.90
C PRO A 63 1.35 16.28 -19.19
N ILE A 64 1.11 16.13 -17.88
CA ILE A 64 1.88 15.18 -17.05
C ILE A 64 1.34 13.77 -17.23
N ALA A 65 2.24 12.82 -17.50
CA ALA A 65 1.96 11.38 -17.55
C ALA A 65 2.55 10.64 -16.33
N PHE A 66 3.62 11.16 -15.71
CA PHE A 66 4.25 10.52 -14.56
C PHE A 66 4.59 11.51 -13.46
N ILE A 67 4.31 11.13 -12.21
CA ILE A 67 4.88 11.75 -11.01
C ILE A 67 5.63 10.64 -10.26
N HIS A 68 6.92 10.80 -10.05
CA HIS A 68 7.78 9.76 -9.50
C HIS A 68 8.42 10.20 -8.19
N TYR A 69 8.16 9.46 -7.12
CA TYR A 69 8.85 9.59 -5.83
C TYR A 69 10.04 8.63 -5.80
N SER A 70 11.24 9.17 -5.88
CA SER A 70 12.48 8.40 -5.95
C SER A 70 13.26 8.48 -4.64
N MET A 71 13.43 7.34 -3.97
CA MET A 71 14.37 7.22 -2.86
C MET A 71 15.80 7.30 -3.40
N LEU A 72 16.58 8.24 -2.88
CA LEU A 72 18.00 8.40 -3.18
C LEU A 72 18.83 7.75 -2.08
N ARG A 73 19.45 6.60 -2.34
CA ARG A 73 20.38 5.96 -1.37
C ARG A 73 21.50 6.90 -0.92
N THR A 74 21.97 7.78 -1.80
CA THR A 74 22.96 8.83 -1.45
C THR A 74 22.42 9.80 -0.41
N SER A 75 21.16 10.24 -0.55
CA SER A 75 20.48 11.10 0.42
C SER A 75 20.34 10.41 1.78
N ILE A 76 20.00 9.11 1.81
CA ILE A 76 19.92 8.33 3.04
C ILE A 76 21.31 8.22 3.70
N ARG A 77 22.34 7.92 2.91
CA ARG A 77 23.72 7.76 3.40
C ARG A 77 24.28 9.06 3.98
N GLU A 78 23.99 10.20 3.36
CA GLU A 78 24.38 11.53 3.85
C GLU A 78 23.47 12.00 5.01
N GLY A 79 22.35 11.31 5.24
CA GLY A 79 21.37 11.56 6.29
C GLY A 79 20.42 12.73 6.01
N ALA A 80 20.33 13.16 4.75
CA ALA A 80 19.31 14.10 4.31
C ALA A 80 17.93 13.44 4.18
N ASN A 81 17.88 12.11 4.01
CA ASN A 81 16.66 11.29 4.04
C ASN A 81 15.51 11.80 3.16
N THR A 82 15.86 12.37 2.01
CA THR A 82 14.93 13.07 1.14
C THR A 82 14.62 12.24 -0.12
N TYR A 83 13.34 12.18 -0.49
CA TYR A 83 12.89 11.63 -1.76
C TYR A 83 12.86 12.75 -2.79
N LEU A 84 13.40 12.47 -3.97
CA LEU A 84 13.25 13.33 -5.12
C LEU A 84 11.89 13.06 -5.76
N ILE A 85 11.09 14.11 -5.96
CA ILE A 85 9.81 13.99 -6.66
C ILE A 85 9.95 14.64 -8.02
N GLU A 86 9.72 13.89 -9.10
CA GLU A 86 9.84 14.39 -10.47
C GLU A 86 8.53 14.25 -11.22
N ALA A 87 8.20 15.23 -12.07
CA ALA A 87 7.04 15.19 -12.94
C ALA A 87 7.48 15.15 -14.41
N TYR A 88 6.96 14.18 -15.17
CA TYR A 88 7.28 13.96 -16.57
C TYR A 88 6.03 13.96 -17.46
N SER A 89 6.20 14.38 -18.71
CA SER A 89 5.28 14.11 -19.80
C SER A 89 5.29 12.62 -20.18
N ASP A 90 4.59 12.29 -21.25
CA ASP A 90 4.62 10.98 -21.91
C ASP A 90 6.00 10.62 -22.51
N ASP A 91 6.92 11.58 -22.63
CA ASP A 91 8.32 11.34 -23.01
C ASP A 91 9.16 10.74 -21.85
N TRP A 92 8.60 10.64 -20.64
CA TRP A 92 9.25 10.09 -19.46
C TRP A 92 10.65 10.68 -19.23
N TYR A 93 11.71 9.86 -19.23
CA TYR A 93 13.08 10.31 -18.91
C TYR A 93 13.70 11.17 -20.01
N TRP A 94 13.05 11.25 -21.17
CA TRP A 94 13.45 12.11 -22.28
C TRP A 94 12.80 13.50 -22.19
N ASP A 95 11.90 13.72 -21.24
CA ASP A 95 11.32 15.03 -20.98
C ASP A 95 12.40 16.00 -20.45
N THR A 96 12.76 16.98 -21.29
CA THR A 96 13.77 17.98 -20.97
C THR A 96 13.26 19.12 -20.09
N ALA A 97 11.94 19.26 -19.93
CA ALA A 97 11.31 20.28 -19.11
C ALA A 97 11.28 19.83 -17.64
N TYR A 98 12.45 19.87 -17.00
CA TYR A 98 12.64 19.37 -15.63
C TYR A 98 11.74 20.10 -14.61
N CYS A 99 10.97 19.34 -13.84
CA CYS A 99 10.09 19.84 -12.79
C CYS A 99 10.15 18.91 -11.59
N ASP A 100 10.68 19.40 -10.47
CA ASP A 100 10.93 18.59 -9.29
C ASP A 100 10.52 19.25 -7.97
N ALA A 101 10.42 18.41 -6.95
CA ALA A 101 10.25 18.77 -5.55
C ALA A 101 10.98 17.76 -4.67
N ALA A 102 10.95 18.00 -3.37
CA ALA A 102 11.57 17.13 -2.37
C ALA A 102 10.52 16.71 -1.34
N TYR A 103 10.59 15.47 -0.88
CA TYR A 103 9.84 14.99 0.28
C TYR A 103 10.79 14.53 1.37
N ASP A 104 10.67 15.14 2.55
CA ASP A 104 11.42 14.73 3.74
C ASP A 104 10.80 13.46 4.33
N ALA A 105 11.54 12.34 4.20
CA ALA A 105 11.21 11.05 4.76
C ALA A 105 12.05 10.72 6.00
N GLY A 106 12.67 11.71 6.66
CA GLY A 106 13.56 11.53 7.80
C GLY A 106 12.97 10.75 8.97
N TRP A 107 11.64 10.85 9.15
CA TRP A 107 10.90 10.07 10.14
C TRP A 107 11.03 8.55 9.93
N ALA A 108 11.08 8.08 8.68
CA ALA A 108 11.20 6.66 8.36
C ALA A 108 12.63 6.17 8.56
N PHE A 109 13.63 6.99 8.29
CA PHE A 109 15.04 6.59 8.31
C PHE A 109 15.79 6.95 9.60
N GLN A 110 15.09 7.47 10.62
CA GLN A 110 15.69 7.86 11.91
C GLN A 110 16.45 6.73 12.60
N GLY A 111 16.04 5.47 12.37
CA GLY A 111 16.68 4.27 12.94
C GLY A 111 18.03 3.89 12.32
N ILE A 112 18.40 4.42 11.15
CA ILE A 112 19.59 3.99 10.41
C ILE A 112 20.89 4.39 11.12
N ARG A 113 21.03 5.65 11.54
CA ARG A 113 22.25 6.12 12.21
C ARG A 113 22.51 5.38 13.53
N PRO A 114 21.51 5.20 14.42
CA PRO A 114 21.66 4.37 15.60
C PRO A 114 22.01 2.91 15.28
N LEU A 115 21.48 2.33 14.20
CA LEU A 115 21.82 0.97 13.77
C LEU A 115 23.28 0.86 13.32
N LEU A 116 23.75 1.80 12.50
CA LEU A 116 25.16 1.90 12.09
C LEU A 116 26.10 2.01 13.28
N SER A 117 25.76 2.84 14.28
CA SER A 117 26.57 2.99 15.50
C SER A 117 26.72 1.67 16.25
N VAL A 118 25.62 0.93 16.44
CA VAL A 118 25.65 -0.38 17.12
C VAL A 118 26.53 -1.37 16.35
N LEU A 119 26.39 -1.45 15.03
CA LEU A 119 27.23 -2.34 14.23
C LEU A 119 28.71 -1.93 14.21
N ASP A 120 29.01 -0.62 14.14
CA ASP A 120 30.40 -0.14 14.14
C ASP A 120 31.10 -0.37 15.49
N ASP A 121 30.36 -0.33 16.59
CA ASP A 121 30.86 -0.73 17.90
C ASP A 121 31.08 -2.23 18.00
N SER A 122 30.09 -3.04 17.59
CA SER A 122 30.19 -4.50 17.62
C SER A 122 31.26 -5.05 16.68
N ARG A 123 31.51 -4.41 15.52
CA ARG A 123 32.55 -4.89 14.60
C ARG A 123 33.97 -4.80 15.17
N LYS A 124 34.19 -4.05 16.26
CA LYS A 124 35.51 -3.95 16.92
C LYS A 124 36.00 -5.31 17.45
N ALA A 125 35.11 -6.28 17.67
CA ALA A 125 35.48 -7.67 17.93
C ALA A 125 36.19 -8.35 16.74
N TYR A 126 36.10 -7.75 15.55
CA TYR A 126 36.60 -8.25 14.27
C TYR A 126 37.54 -7.25 13.57
N MET A 127 38.25 -6.39 14.32
CA MET A 127 39.00 -5.22 13.78
C MET A 127 39.93 -5.50 12.58
N ASN A 128 40.49 -6.71 12.46
CA ASN A 128 41.39 -7.09 11.37
C ASN A 128 40.68 -7.79 10.19
N ILE A 129 39.36 -7.96 10.28
CA ILE A 129 38.53 -8.72 9.34
C ILE A 129 37.43 -7.82 8.74
N LEU A 130 36.78 -6.99 9.57
CA LEU A 130 35.66 -6.14 9.19
C LEU A 130 35.99 -4.64 9.33
N HIS A 131 35.60 -3.87 8.32
CA HIS A 131 35.77 -2.42 8.26
C HIS A 131 34.41 -1.69 8.34
N SER A 132 34.41 -0.38 8.57
CA SER A 132 33.15 0.41 8.61
C SER A 132 32.37 0.31 7.30
N ALA A 133 33.03 0.16 6.16
CA ALA A 133 32.36 -0.05 4.88
C ALA A 133 31.55 -1.36 4.83
N ASP A 134 31.93 -2.37 5.63
CA ASP A 134 31.21 -3.64 5.70
C ASP A 134 29.91 -3.49 6.51
N THR A 135 29.95 -2.78 7.65
CA THR A 135 28.76 -2.50 8.46
C THR A 135 27.81 -1.54 7.77
N GLU A 136 28.35 -0.54 7.07
CA GLU A 136 27.56 0.34 6.21
C GLU A 136 26.84 -0.48 5.13
N ARG A 137 27.55 -1.35 4.41
CA ARG A 137 26.93 -2.22 3.38
C ARG A 137 25.82 -3.08 3.97
N LEU A 138 26.03 -3.69 5.14
CA LEU A 138 25.02 -4.50 5.81
C LEU A 138 23.74 -3.68 6.09
N VAL A 139 23.87 -2.48 6.67
CA VAL A 139 22.70 -1.63 6.94
C VAL A 139 22.04 -1.14 5.64
N MET A 140 22.83 -0.80 4.61
CA MET A 140 22.30 -0.35 3.33
C MET A 140 21.50 -1.44 2.58
N GLN A 141 21.75 -2.72 2.86
CA GLN A 141 20.94 -3.82 2.32
C GLN A 141 19.54 -3.88 2.94
N GLU A 142 19.38 -3.37 4.16
CA GLU A 142 18.12 -3.43 4.91
C GLU A 142 17.27 -2.14 4.80
N ILE A 143 17.69 -1.16 3.98
CA ILE A 143 16.95 0.10 3.77
C ILE A 143 15.51 -0.16 3.30
N GLY A 144 15.30 -1.23 2.53
CA GLY A 144 13.97 -1.58 1.99
C GLY A 144 12.88 -1.70 3.06
N TYR A 145 13.22 -2.12 4.29
CA TYR A 145 12.23 -2.17 5.37
C TYR A 145 11.77 -0.78 5.82
N PHE A 146 12.65 0.21 5.77
CA PHE A 146 12.33 1.59 6.12
C PHE A 146 11.58 2.28 4.96
N ASP A 147 12.02 2.07 3.71
CA ASP A 147 11.34 2.57 2.51
C ASP A 147 9.88 2.12 2.43
N GLN A 148 9.60 0.88 2.85
CA GLN A 148 8.24 0.33 2.85
C GLN A 148 7.26 1.19 3.66
N PHE A 149 7.68 1.81 4.77
CA PHE A 149 6.85 2.72 5.54
C PHE A 149 6.45 3.96 4.73
N VAL A 150 7.39 4.52 3.96
CA VAL A 150 7.14 5.68 3.10
C VAL A 150 6.14 5.31 2.01
N THR A 151 6.30 4.13 1.41
CA THR A 151 5.38 3.57 0.42
C THR A 151 3.97 3.39 1.00
N VAL A 152 3.83 2.80 2.19
CA VAL A 152 2.52 2.65 2.86
C VAL A 152 1.91 4.02 3.21
N LEU A 153 2.72 4.98 3.66
CA LEU A 153 2.24 6.35 3.90
C LEU A 153 1.70 6.99 2.63
N ALA A 154 2.46 6.89 1.53
CA ALA A 154 2.08 7.46 0.24
C ALA A 154 0.78 6.83 -0.27
N ARG A 155 0.62 5.50 -0.18
CA ARG A 155 -0.63 4.79 -0.53
C ARG A 155 -1.84 5.30 0.23
N TRP A 156 -1.66 5.67 1.49
CA TRP A 156 -2.70 6.21 2.36
C TRP A 156 -3.00 7.69 2.10
N ALA A 157 -1.97 8.49 1.81
CA ALA A 157 -2.08 9.94 1.63
C ALA A 157 -2.59 10.34 0.23
N ILE A 158 -2.24 9.57 -0.81
CA ILE A 158 -2.58 9.88 -2.21
C ILE A 158 -4.08 10.07 -2.46
N PRO A 159 -5.01 9.25 -1.92
CA PRO A 159 -6.45 9.46 -2.10
C PRO A 159 -6.94 10.86 -1.69
N GLU A 160 -6.30 11.50 -0.70
CA GLU A 160 -6.58 12.89 -0.33
C GLU A 160 -5.75 13.88 -1.16
N ALA A 161 -4.49 13.55 -1.46
CA ALA A 161 -3.61 14.39 -2.27
C ALA A 161 -4.18 14.65 -3.67
N VAL A 162 -4.77 13.64 -4.33
CA VAL A 162 -5.35 13.79 -5.67
C VAL A 162 -6.65 14.61 -5.66
N LYS A 163 -7.27 14.86 -4.50
CA LYS A 163 -8.45 15.75 -4.40
C LYS A 163 -8.06 17.23 -4.34
N LEU A 164 -6.78 17.55 -4.19
CA LEU A 164 -6.30 18.92 -4.10
C LEU A 164 -6.67 19.73 -5.36
N PRO A 165 -7.16 20.98 -5.20
CA PRO A 165 -7.43 21.87 -6.34
C PRO A 165 -6.20 22.06 -7.24
N GLU A 166 -5.00 22.14 -6.65
CA GLU A 166 -3.74 22.33 -7.37
C GLU A 166 -3.47 21.16 -8.32
N PHE A 167 -3.68 19.92 -7.86
CA PHE A 167 -3.56 18.74 -8.70
C PHE A 167 -4.68 18.67 -9.74
N GLN A 168 -5.92 18.99 -9.39
CA GLN A 168 -7.04 18.97 -10.35
C GLN A 168 -6.84 19.94 -11.52
N GLN A 169 -6.14 21.06 -11.28
CA GLN A 169 -5.91 22.12 -12.27
C GLN A 169 -4.71 21.91 -13.20
N ILE A 170 -3.82 20.94 -12.96
CA ILE A 170 -2.74 20.63 -13.91
C ILE A 170 -3.28 19.87 -15.11
N ALA A 171 -2.73 20.16 -16.29
CA ALA A 171 -2.96 19.35 -17.48
C ALA A 171 -2.25 17.99 -17.32
N LYS A 172 -2.98 16.92 -17.66
CA LYS A 172 -2.53 15.52 -17.54
C LYS A 172 -2.65 14.85 -18.90
N ALA A 173 -1.74 13.93 -19.19
CA ALA A 173 -1.82 13.06 -20.36
C ALA A 173 -3.03 12.10 -20.25
N ASP A 174 -3.29 11.32 -21.30
CA ASP A 174 -4.37 10.34 -21.33
C ASP A 174 -4.26 9.28 -20.24
N ARG A 175 -3.04 8.98 -19.80
CA ARG A 175 -2.75 8.13 -18.66
C ARG A 175 -1.74 8.81 -17.76
N LEU A 176 -2.12 9.03 -16.50
CA LEU A 176 -1.24 9.52 -15.45
C LEU A 176 -0.93 8.39 -14.47
N GLN A 177 0.34 8.25 -14.07
CA GLN A 177 0.74 7.40 -12.95
C GLN A 177 1.51 8.19 -11.89
N ILE A 178 1.16 7.99 -10.62
CA ILE A 178 2.02 8.36 -9.49
C ILE A 178 2.74 7.09 -9.06
N ARG A 179 4.07 7.14 -9.02
CA ARG A 179 4.94 5.98 -8.76
C ARG A 179 5.87 6.27 -7.60
N ILE A 180 6.32 5.21 -6.92
CA ILE A 180 7.37 5.29 -5.89
C ILE A 180 8.37 4.16 -6.07
N GLY A 181 9.64 4.42 -5.78
CA GLY A 181 10.68 3.41 -5.80
C GLY A 181 12.07 3.98 -5.62
N GLU A 182 13.08 3.19 -5.93
CA GLU A 182 14.46 3.64 -5.91
C GLU A 182 14.78 4.47 -7.18
N PHE A 183 15.61 5.50 -7.02
CA PHE A 183 15.98 6.38 -8.13
C PHE A 183 16.61 5.62 -9.30
N LYS A 184 15.97 5.70 -10.47
CA LYS A 184 16.37 5.01 -11.72
C LYS A 184 16.46 3.48 -11.59
N ASP A 185 15.71 2.90 -10.66
CA ASP A 185 15.57 1.45 -10.50
C ASP A 185 14.08 1.08 -10.51
N ARG A 186 13.74 -0.09 -9.96
CA ARG A 186 12.37 -0.58 -9.83
C ARG A 186 11.53 0.42 -9.05
N SER A 187 10.36 0.72 -9.63
CA SER A 187 9.30 1.49 -9.00
C SER A 187 7.99 0.77 -9.16
N GLU A 188 7.07 1.05 -8.25
CA GLU A 188 5.69 0.57 -8.32
C GLU A 188 4.71 1.75 -8.40
N PRO A 189 3.63 1.59 -9.17
CA PRO A 189 2.54 2.57 -9.19
C PRO A 189 1.76 2.57 -7.87
N LEU A 190 1.41 3.77 -7.43
CA LEU A 190 0.58 4.04 -6.26
C LEU A 190 -0.83 4.50 -6.64
N TYR A 191 -0.95 5.11 -7.82
CA TYR A 191 -2.17 5.65 -8.39
C TYR A 191 -2.07 5.72 -9.90
N VAL A 192 -3.18 5.37 -10.56
CA VAL A 192 -3.34 5.40 -12.01
C VAL A 192 -4.65 6.12 -12.33
N GLU A 193 -4.57 7.12 -13.20
CA GLU A 193 -5.72 7.86 -13.73
C GLU A 193 -5.73 7.71 -15.25
N ASP A 194 -6.70 6.95 -15.76
CA ASP A 194 -6.97 6.84 -17.19
C ASP A 194 -8.05 7.85 -17.59
N ARG A 195 -7.68 8.79 -18.45
CA ARG A 195 -8.54 9.84 -19.02
C ARG A 195 -9.00 9.53 -20.43
N GLY A 196 -8.35 8.57 -21.10
CA GLY A 196 -8.75 8.09 -22.43
C GLY A 196 -10.04 7.26 -22.44
N GLN A 197 -10.50 6.90 -23.64
CA GLN A 197 -11.62 5.96 -23.79
C GLN A 197 -11.21 4.56 -23.31
N ARG A 198 -12.01 3.99 -22.40
CA ARG A 198 -11.80 2.64 -21.85
C ARG A 198 -12.79 1.65 -22.50
N ASP A 199 -12.28 0.65 -23.21
CA ASP A 199 -13.10 -0.45 -23.74
C ASP A 199 -13.40 -1.47 -22.62
N VAL A 200 -14.60 -1.37 -22.05
CA VAL A 200 -15.07 -2.25 -20.98
C VAL A 200 -15.08 -3.72 -21.40
N GLN A 201 -15.38 -4.03 -22.67
CA GLN A 201 -15.44 -5.41 -23.16
C GLN A 201 -14.04 -6.00 -23.32
N GLN A 202 -13.06 -5.18 -23.67
CA GLN A 202 -11.66 -5.59 -23.67
C GLN A 202 -11.15 -5.80 -22.24
N ILE A 203 -11.47 -4.91 -21.31
CA ILE A 203 -11.10 -5.04 -19.90
C ILE A 203 -11.70 -6.31 -19.28
N ARG A 204 -13.00 -6.57 -19.51
CA ARG A 204 -13.66 -7.80 -19.04
C ARG A 204 -12.97 -9.05 -19.59
N ARG A 205 -12.74 -9.09 -20.92
CA ARG A 205 -12.02 -10.22 -21.54
C ARG A 205 -10.63 -10.42 -20.94
N ARG A 206 -9.90 -9.33 -20.67
CA ARG A 206 -8.56 -9.39 -20.05
C ARG A 206 -8.63 -10.02 -18.66
N LEU A 207 -9.57 -9.60 -17.82
CA LEU A 207 -9.76 -10.13 -16.47
C LEU A 207 -10.22 -11.59 -16.48
N GLU A 208 -11.21 -11.93 -17.31
CA GLU A 208 -11.81 -13.27 -17.37
C GLU A 208 -10.89 -14.32 -18.00
N GLN A 209 -10.09 -13.95 -19.00
CA GLN A 209 -9.22 -14.89 -19.72
C GLN A 209 -7.85 -15.07 -19.07
N LYS A 210 -7.53 -14.32 -18.01
CA LYS A 210 -6.23 -14.33 -17.31
C LYS A 210 -5.03 -14.18 -18.27
N GLN A 211 -5.21 -13.52 -19.42
CA GLN A 211 -4.20 -13.45 -20.48
C GLN A 211 -3.08 -12.46 -20.12
N GLU A 212 -1.90 -12.98 -19.77
CA GLU A 212 -0.65 -12.21 -19.55
C GLU A 212 -0.80 -10.97 -18.62
N ALA A 213 -1.90 -10.89 -17.87
CA ALA A 213 -2.32 -9.63 -17.28
C ALA A 213 -1.78 -9.52 -15.87
N ASP A 214 -0.65 -8.81 -15.74
CA ASP A 214 -0.38 -8.09 -14.51
C ASP A 214 -1.51 -7.07 -14.35
N CYS A 215 -2.52 -7.45 -13.57
CA CYS A 215 -3.62 -6.56 -13.20
C CYS A 215 -3.32 -5.82 -11.90
N SER A 216 -2.12 -6.02 -11.33
CA SER A 216 -1.72 -5.33 -10.11
C SER A 216 -1.62 -3.84 -10.39
N TYR A 217 -2.05 -3.04 -9.42
CA TYR A 217 -1.95 -1.59 -9.43
C TYR A 217 -2.72 -0.88 -10.56
N GLU A 218 -3.68 -1.55 -11.21
CA GLU A 218 -4.47 -1.00 -12.31
C GLU A 218 -5.71 -0.23 -11.81
N SER A 219 -6.28 0.60 -12.69
CA SER A 219 -7.48 1.40 -12.40
C SER A 219 -8.71 0.85 -13.13
N PHE A 220 -9.61 0.26 -12.35
CA PHE A 220 -10.92 -0.23 -12.80
C PHE A 220 -12.07 0.66 -12.31
N ARG A 221 -11.78 1.89 -11.87
CA ARG A 221 -12.75 2.81 -11.25
C ARG A 221 -13.98 3.05 -12.11
N GLY A 222 -15.15 2.96 -11.49
CA GLY A 222 -16.45 3.30 -12.09
C GLY A 222 -16.86 2.39 -13.25
N LEU A 223 -16.30 1.18 -13.36
CA LEU A 223 -16.61 0.28 -14.47
C LEU A 223 -17.83 -0.61 -14.15
N PRO A 224 -18.71 -0.88 -15.14
CA PRO A 224 -19.82 -1.82 -14.98
C PRO A 224 -19.32 -3.25 -15.24
N LEU A 225 -18.84 -3.91 -14.19
CA LEU A 225 -18.15 -5.21 -14.21
C LEU A 225 -18.97 -6.36 -13.62
N SER A 226 -20.26 -6.16 -13.31
CA SER A 226 -21.18 -7.16 -12.76
C SER A 226 -21.21 -8.48 -13.52
N LEU A 227 -21.52 -9.56 -12.80
CA LEU A 227 -21.59 -10.95 -13.30
C LEU A 227 -20.26 -11.49 -13.88
N GLY A 228 -19.13 -10.84 -13.58
CA GLY A 228 -17.82 -11.26 -14.10
C GLY A 228 -17.15 -12.35 -13.25
N HIS A 229 -16.31 -13.15 -13.90
CA HIS A 229 -15.54 -14.22 -13.28
C HIS A 229 -14.06 -13.87 -13.26
N TYR A 230 -13.53 -13.52 -12.09
CA TYR A 230 -12.20 -12.93 -11.91
C TYR A 230 -11.35 -13.71 -10.91
N ASP A 231 -11.60 -15.02 -10.80
CA ASP A 231 -11.00 -15.90 -9.81
C ASP A 231 -9.49 -16.10 -10.00
N GLU A 232 -8.75 -16.28 -8.90
CA GLU A 232 -7.31 -16.56 -8.85
C GLU A 232 -6.42 -15.50 -9.56
N LEU A 233 -6.87 -14.26 -9.63
CA LEU A 233 -6.08 -13.15 -10.17
C LEU A 233 -5.20 -12.50 -9.09
N ASP A 234 -4.04 -12.02 -9.50
CA ASP A 234 -3.28 -11.03 -8.74
C ASP A 234 -3.80 -9.62 -9.10
N LEU A 235 -4.49 -9.01 -8.14
CA LEU A 235 -5.13 -7.70 -8.27
C LEU A 235 -4.61 -6.71 -7.24
N ARG A 236 -3.44 -6.99 -6.63
CA ARG A 236 -2.90 -6.18 -5.53
C ARG A 236 -2.86 -4.71 -5.89
N TYR A 237 -3.28 -3.88 -4.95
CA TYR A 237 -3.28 -2.41 -5.06
C TYR A 237 -4.11 -1.83 -6.21
N SER A 238 -4.95 -2.63 -6.87
CA SER A 238 -5.85 -2.14 -7.90
C SER A 238 -6.99 -1.31 -7.32
N ASP A 239 -7.51 -0.39 -8.11
CA ASP A 239 -8.58 0.52 -7.71
C ASP A 239 -9.87 0.22 -8.47
N PHE A 240 -10.85 -0.34 -7.77
CA PHE A 240 -12.20 -0.60 -8.27
C PHE A 240 -13.20 0.46 -7.84
N SER A 241 -12.81 1.52 -7.12
CA SER A 241 -13.72 2.48 -6.47
C SER A 241 -14.89 2.91 -7.36
N GLY A 242 -16.11 2.86 -6.82
CA GLY A 242 -17.35 3.23 -7.50
C GLY A 242 -17.82 2.28 -8.62
N SER A 243 -17.21 1.11 -8.77
CA SER A 243 -17.61 0.13 -9.79
C SER A 243 -18.86 -0.66 -9.41
N ASP A 244 -19.54 -1.20 -10.41
CA ASP A 244 -20.57 -2.22 -10.22
C ASP A 244 -19.98 -3.61 -10.44
N LEU A 245 -19.93 -4.39 -9.38
CA LEU A 245 -19.32 -5.71 -9.28
C LEU A 245 -20.31 -6.72 -8.67
N THR A 246 -21.61 -6.42 -8.80
CA THR A 246 -22.71 -7.26 -8.34
C THR A 246 -22.57 -8.66 -8.92
N SER A 247 -22.63 -9.68 -8.05
CA SER A 247 -22.59 -11.09 -8.41
C SER A 247 -21.33 -11.51 -9.20
N CYS A 248 -20.19 -10.86 -8.94
CA CYS A 248 -18.89 -11.30 -9.46
C CYS A 248 -18.24 -12.38 -8.58
N THR A 249 -17.26 -13.10 -9.15
CA THR A 249 -16.40 -14.03 -8.41
C THR A 249 -14.95 -13.54 -8.40
N PHE A 250 -14.35 -13.51 -7.22
CA PHE A 250 -12.94 -13.21 -6.95
C PHE A 250 -12.36 -14.33 -6.05
N ASN A 251 -12.80 -15.57 -6.23
CA ASN A 251 -12.35 -16.69 -5.42
C ASN A 251 -10.83 -16.88 -5.54
N GLY A 252 -10.13 -17.02 -4.41
CA GLY A 252 -8.70 -17.29 -4.40
C GLY A 252 -7.81 -16.17 -4.94
N CYS A 253 -8.30 -14.93 -5.02
CA CYS A 253 -7.51 -13.81 -5.54
C CYS A 253 -6.51 -13.24 -4.53
N VAL A 254 -5.47 -12.58 -5.05
CA VAL A 254 -4.59 -11.73 -4.24
C VAL A 254 -5.11 -10.28 -4.34
N LEU A 255 -5.78 -9.81 -3.29
CA LEU A 255 -6.46 -8.51 -3.25
C LEU A 255 -5.81 -7.55 -2.23
N ILE A 256 -4.53 -7.76 -1.92
CA ILE A 256 -3.81 -6.96 -0.93
C ILE A 256 -3.84 -5.48 -1.32
N GLY A 257 -4.25 -4.61 -0.40
CA GLY A 257 -4.28 -3.16 -0.60
C GLY A 257 -5.23 -2.66 -1.70
N THR A 258 -6.16 -3.49 -2.16
CA THR A 258 -7.17 -3.10 -3.16
C THR A 258 -8.12 -2.05 -2.63
N ARG A 259 -8.58 -1.14 -3.50
CA ARG A 259 -9.53 -0.08 -3.14
C ARG A 259 -10.89 -0.36 -3.77
N TRP A 260 -11.92 -0.52 -2.95
CA TRP A 260 -13.30 -0.80 -3.36
C TRP A 260 -14.27 0.31 -2.97
N HIS A 261 -13.81 1.42 -2.39
CA HIS A 261 -14.67 2.45 -1.82
C HIS A 261 -15.89 2.81 -2.69
N GLY A 262 -17.08 2.71 -2.11
CA GLY A 262 -18.35 2.99 -2.79
C GLY A 262 -18.77 2.00 -3.88
N CYS A 263 -18.18 0.80 -3.95
CA CYS A 263 -18.59 -0.22 -4.93
C CYS A 263 -19.94 -0.86 -4.60
N ARG A 264 -20.61 -1.37 -5.64
CA ARG A 264 -21.71 -2.33 -5.51
C ARG A 264 -21.15 -3.74 -5.61
N LEU A 265 -21.23 -4.50 -4.53
CA LEU A 265 -20.61 -5.82 -4.33
C LEU A 265 -21.61 -6.84 -3.77
N ARG A 266 -22.90 -6.66 -4.10
CA ARG A 266 -23.95 -7.59 -3.64
C ARG A 266 -23.71 -8.97 -4.20
N HIS A 267 -23.78 -9.97 -3.35
CA HIS A 267 -23.57 -11.38 -3.72
C HIS A 267 -22.22 -11.67 -4.39
N THR A 268 -21.21 -10.83 -4.17
CA THR A 268 -19.86 -11.05 -4.68
C THR A 268 -19.13 -12.11 -3.84
N ASP A 269 -18.40 -12.99 -4.50
CA ASP A 269 -17.62 -14.05 -3.83
C ASP A 269 -16.14 -13.66 -3.70
N PHE A 270 -15.68 -13.43 -2.47
CA PHE A 270 -14.29 -13.18 -2.09
C PHE A 270 -13.65 -14.37 -1.35
N SER A 271 -14.30 -15.53 -1.36
CA SER A 271 -13.84 -16.68 -0.58
C SER A 271 -12.42 -17.10 -0.97
N TYR A 272 -11.65 -17.56 0.02
CA TYR A 272 -10.24 -17.97 -0.13
C TYR A 272 -9.27 -16.87 -0.60
N SER A 273 -9.70 -15.60 -0.68
CA SER A 273 -8.85 -14.50 -1.13
C SER A 273 -7.95 -13.95 -0.02
N GLN A 274 -6.84 -13.35 -0.43
CA GLN A 274 -5.98 -12.55 0.45
C GLN A 274 -6.44 -11.09 0.44
N LEU A 275 -6.92 -10.58 1.57
CA LEU A 275 -7.57 -9.28 1.71
C LEU A 275 -6.79 -8.27 2.56
N CYS A 276 -5.54 -8.57 2.93
CA CYS A 276 -4.75 -7.69 3.78
C CYS A 276 -4.73 -6.24 3.24
N ASP A 277 -5.09 -5.26 4.07
CA ASP A 277 -5.24 -3.84 3.68
C ASP A 277 -6.27 -3.51 2.59
N ALA A 278 -7.16 -4.44 2.22
CA ALA A 278 -8.25 -4.13 1.30
C ALA A 278 -9.24 -3.14 1.94
N ASP A 279 -9.67 -2.14 1.16
CA ASP A 279 -10.53 -1.06 1.60
C ASP A 279 -11.92 -1.14 0.98
N PHE A 280 -12.87 -1.65 1.75
CA PHE A 280 -14.29 -1.80 1.42
C PHE A 280 -15.19 -0.72 2.03
N ARG A 281 -14.63 0.43 2.43
CA ARG A 281 -15.43 1.50 3.04
C ARG A 281 -16.60 1.93 2.17
N ASP A 282 -17.75 2.15 2.80
CA ASP A 282 -18.96 2.65 2.16
C ASP A 282 -19.47 1.77 0.99
N CYS A 283 -19.07 0.48 0.95
CA CYS A 283 -19.52 -0.47 -0.06
C CYS A 283 -20.88 -1.09 0.27
N ASP A 284 -21.59 -1.51 -0.77
CA ASP A 284 -22.80 -2.34 -0.67
C ASP A 284 -22.42 -3.82 -0.86
N LEU A 285 -22.24 -4.54 0.25
CA LEU A 285 -21.71 -5.90 0.34
C LEU A 285 -22.78 -6.91 0.78
N LYS A 286 -24.06 -6.62 0.54
CA LYS A 286 -25.15 -7.51 0.97
C LYS A 286 -24.99 -8.91 0.41
N GLY A 287 -25.01 -9.91 1.29
CA GLY A 287 -24.85 -11.32 0.94
C GLY A 287 -23.51 -11.67 0.31
N ALA A 288 -22.47 -10.83 0.44
CA ALA A 288 -21.13 -11.15 -0.03
C ALA A 288 -20.53 -12.33 0.74
N ASN A 289 -19.67 -13.11 0.08
CA ASN A 289 -19.05 -14.30 0.64
C ASN A 289 -17.56 -14.05 0.93
N PHE A 290 -17.18 -14.01 2.20
CA PHE A 290 -15.81 -13.88 2.69
C PHE A 290 -15.29 -15.18 3.34
N ARG A 291 -15.94 -16.32 3.10
CA ARG A 291 -15.54 -17.61 3.70
C ARG A 291 -14.08 -17.91 3.41
N MET A 292 -13.34 -18.35 4.44
CA MET A 292 -11.91 -18.70 4.31
C MET A 292 -11.02 -17.57 3.78
N ALA A 293 -11.48 -16.32 3.75
CA ALA A 293 -10.64 -15.20 3.35
C ALA A 293 -9.56 -14.93 4.40
N ASP A 294 -8.36 -14.56 3.94
CA ASP A 294 -7.19 -14.33 4.77
C ASP A 294 -6.80 -12.85 4.73
N GLY A 295 -6.90 -12.19 5.88
CA GLY A 295 -6.46 -10.81 6.08
C GLY A 295 -5.06 -10.71 6.67
N GLN A 296 -4.39 -11.83 6.95
CA GLN A 296 -3.00 -11.81 7.35
C GLN A 296 -2.13 -11.32 6.18
N GLY A 297 -1.23 -10.38 6.47
CA GLY A 297 -0.22 -9.99 5.49
C GLY A 297 0.74 -11.15 5.22
N PHE A 298 1.49 -11.08 4.12
CA PHE A 298 2.61 -11.99 3.90
C PHE A 298 3.57 -11.90 5.10
N ALA A 299 3.65 -12.98 5.88
CA ALA A 299 4.62 -13.15 6.94
C ALA A 299 5.73 -14.06 6.43
N ASP A 300 6.71 -13.50 5.73
CA ASP A 300 8.04 -14.12 5.76
C ASP A 300 8.66 -13.82 7.14
N LYS A 301 9.51 -14.71 7.66
CA LYS A 301 9.81 -14.92 9.09
C LYS A 301 10.26 -13.71 9.93
N LEU A 302 10.47 -12.55 9.32
CA LEU A 302 10.86 -11.27 9.93
C LEU A 302 9.98 -10.07 9.52
N HIS A 303 9.01 -10.23 8.62
CA HIS A 303 8.52 -9.13 7.76
C HIS A 303 6.99 -9.02 7.74
N ARG A 304 6.38 -8.44 8.77
CA ARG A 304 5.05 -7.82 8.55
C ARG A 304 5.26 -6.56 7.72
N THR A 305 4.46 -6.38 6.68
CA THR A 305 4.35 -5.06 6.03
C THR A 305 3.99 -4.04 7.11
N PRO A 306 4.73 -2.93 7.23
CA PRO A 306 4.48 -1.96 8.27
C PRO A 306 3.17 -1.22 8.06
N GLY A 307 2.46 -0.92 9.15
CA GLY A 307 1.25 -0.13 9.08
C GLY A 307 0.03 -0.79 8.42
N LEU A 308 0.02 -2.12 8.30
CA LEU A 308 -1.18 -2.89 7.93
C LEU A 308 -2.31 -2.52 8.89
N LEU A 309 -3.45 -2.08 8.35
CA LEU A 309 -4.63 -1.62 9.09
C LEU A 309 -5.70 -2.71 9.24
N GLY A 310 -5.40 -3.93 8.82
CA GLY A 310 -6.40 -4.96 8.63
C GLY A 310 -7.35 -4.60 7.48
N VAL A 311 -8.37 -5.42 7.25
CA VAL A 311 -9.38 -5.15 6.22
C VAL A 311 -10.33 -4.06 6.71
N ASN A 312 -10.63 -3.07 5.87
CA ASN A 312 -11.49 -1.95 6.28
C ASN A 312 -12.89 -2.06 5.69
N PHE A 313 -13.89 -2.33 6.54
CA PHE A 313 -15.31 -2.39 6.20
C PHE A 313 -16.10 -1.19 6.77
N ALA A 314 -15.45 -0.09 7.14
CA ALA A 314 -16.16 0.98 7.83
C ALA A 314 -17.32 1.53 6.97
N ASN A 315 -18.48 1.70 7.59
CA ASN A 315 -19.75 2.09 6.97
C ASN A 315 -20.25 1.18 5.83
N ALA A 316 -19.67 -0.02 5.64
CA ALA A 316 -20.14 -0.94 4.62
C ALA A 316 -21.47 -1.61 5.00
N ASP A 317 -22.28 -1.92 4.00
CA ASP A 317 -23.50 -2.71 4.17
C ASP A 317 -23.20 -4.20 4.01
N LEU A 318 -22.96 -4.88 5.12
CA LEU A 318 -22.59 -6.31 5.20
C LEU A 318 -23.79 -7.20 5.56
N GLU A 319 -25.02 -6.74 5.31
CA GLU A 319 -26.22 -7.50 5.63
C GLU A 319 -26.18 -8.89 4.99
N GLY A 320 -26.29 -9.95 5.82
CA GLY A 320 -26.25 -11.33 5.35
C GLY A 320 -24.90 -11.81 4.80
N ALA A 321 -23.83 -11.04 4.93
CA ALA A 321 -22.50 -11.44 4.46
C ALA A 321 -21.96 -12.65 5.26
N ASN A 322 -21.15 -13.50 4.62
CA ASN A 322 -20.66 -14.74 5.21
C ASN A 322 -19.17 -14.68 5.51
N PHE A 323 -18.80 -14.67 6.79
CA PHE A 323 -17.41 -14.62 7.28
C PHE A 323 -16.94 -15.94 7.88
N LEU A 324 -17.62 -17.06 7.63
CA LEU A 324 -17.26 -18.33 8.25
C LEU A 324 -15.84 -18.75 7.90
N HIS A 325 -15.04 -18.98 8.94
CA HIS A 325 -13.62 -19.33 8.86
C HIS A 325 -12.71 -18.27 8.22
N ALA A 326 -13.20 -17.03 8.04
CA ALA A 326 -12.33 -15.92 7.66
C ALA A 326 -11.39 -15.56 8.81
N ASP A 327 -10.13 -15.26 8.49
CA ASP A 327 -9.18 -14.73 9.46
C ASP A 327 -8.76 -13.32 9.09
N LEU A 328 -9.45 -12.33 9.65
CA LEU A 328 -9.27 -10.91 9.33
C LEU A 328 -8.78 -10.18 10.60
N PRO A 329 -7.50 -10.33 11.00
CA PRO A 329 -6.97 -9.63 12.17
C PRO A 329 -7.05 -8.11 11.96
N GLU A 330 -7.33 -7.39 13.04
CA GLU A 330 -7.39 -5.92 13.04
C GLU A 330 -8.44 -5.33 12.07
N ALA A 331 -9.39 -6.14 11.57
CA ALA A 331 -10.42 -5.66 10.65
C ALA A 331 -11.32 -4.58 11.30
N ASN A 332 -11.57 -3.51 10.55
CA ASN A 332 -12.39 -2.39 10.99
C ASN A 332 -13.84 -2.57 10.53
N PHE A 333 -14.77 -2.69 11.47
CA PHE A 333 -16.22 -2.76 11.22
C PHE A 333 -16.98 -1.53 11.74
N GLU A 334 -16.30 -0.41 12.00
CA GLU A 334 -16.91 0.82 12.50
C GLU A 334 -18.06 1.27 11.59
N GLY A 335 -19.26 1.43 12.14
CA GLY A 335 -20.45 1.86 11.40
C GLY A 335 -20.99 0.85 10.38
N ALA A 336 -20.39 -0.34 10.24
CA ALA A 336 -20.85 -1.35 9.29
C ALA A 336 -22.20 -1.98 9.72
N ASN A 337 -23.08 -2.21 8.76
CA ASN A 337 -24.33 -2.97 8.97
C ASN A 337 -24.03 -4.47 8.94
N LEU A 338 -24.03 -5.13 10.10
CA LEU A 338 -23.75 -6.56 10.24
C LEU A 338 -25.01 -7.42 10.47
N ASN A 339 -26.20 -6.88 10.17
CA ASN A 339 -27.45 -7.61 10.37
C ASN A 339 -27.47 -8.93 9.57
N GLN A 340 -27.75 -10.04 10.25
CA GLN A 340 -27.73 -11.40 9.68
C GLN A 340 -26.38 -11.84 9.09
N ALA A 341 -25.31 -11.07 9.27
CA ALA A 341 -23.98 -11.51 8.88
C ALA A 341 -23.62 -12.78 9.66
N VAL A 342 -22.91 -13.71 9.04
CA VAL A 342 -22.64 -15.04 9.60
C VAL A 342 -21.19 -15.14 10.03
N PHE A 343 -20.97 -15.36 11.33
CA PHE A 343 -19.64 -15.58 11.92
C PHE A 343 -19.65 -16.88 12.74
N ALA A 344 -18.47 -17.47 12.97
CA ALA A 344 -18.36 -18.62 13.84
C ALA A 344 -18.43 -18.20 15.32
N GLU A 345 -19.09 -18.98 16.17
CA GLU A 345 -19.24 -18.68 17.62
C GLU A 345 -17.86 -18.49 18.30
N ARG A 346 -16.84 -19.23 17.85
CA ARG A 346 -15.46 -19.12 18.38
C ARG A 346 -14.83 -17.74 18.18
N ASP A 347 -15.28 -16.97 17.19
CA ASP A 347 -14.75 -15.65 16.88
C ASP A 347 -15.39 -14.54 17.72
N ARG A 348 -16.48 -14.83 18.43
CA ARG A 348 -17.29 -13.85 19.15
C ARG A 348 -16.49 -13.03 20.16
N GLU A 349 -15.73 -13.70 21.03
CA GLU A 349 -14.92 -13.00 22.04
C GLU A 349 -13.72 -12.27 21.41
N ARG A 350 -13.16 -12.80 20.31
CA ARG A 350 -12.07 -12.15 19.57
C ARG A 350 -12.52 -10.84 18.91
N LEU A 351 -13.73 -10.82 18.35
CA LEU A 351 -14.30 -9.67 17.64
C LEU A 351 -14.94 -8.63 18.57
N ARG A 352 -15.29 -9.03 19.80
CA ARG A 352 -15.97 -8.17 20.78
C ARG A 352 -15.34 -6.78 20.98
N PRO A 353 -14.00 -6.61 21.06
CA PRO A 353 -13.39 -5.28 21.21
C PRO A 353 -13.61 -4.34 20.03
N TRP A 354 -13.95 -4.89 18.86
CA TRP A 354 -14.04 -4.19 17.58
C TRP A 354 -15.49 -3.95 17.12
N LEU A 355 -16.47 -4.48 17.86
CA LEU A 355 -17.88 -4.44 17.52
C LEU A 355 -18.68 -3.76 18.64
N SER A 356 -19.72 -3.02 18.25
CA SER A 356 -20.73 -2.53 19.19
C SER A 356 -21.66 -3.67 19.65
N GLU A 357 -22.29 -3.52 20.82
CA GLU A 357 -23.29 -4.47 21.32
C GLU A 357 -24.46 -4.68 20.33
N ALA A 358 -24.85 -3.62 19.61
CA ALA A 358 -25.88 -3.71 18.57
C ALA A 358 -25.42 -4.58 17.39
N GLN A 359 -24.18 -4.43 16.94
CA GLN A 359 -23.61 -5.28 15.89
C GLN A 359 -23.55 -6.75 16.35
N ILE A 360 -23.02 -7.01 17.55
CA ILE A 360 -22.91 -8.36 18.13
C ILE A 360 -24.28 -9.05 18.20
N ALA A 361 -25.33 -8.32 18.59
CA ALA A 361 -26.69 -8.85 18.69
C ALA A 361 -27.34 -9.12 17.31
N SER A 362 -26.94 -8.38 16.28
CA SER A 362 -27.49 -8.52 14.92
C SER A 362 -26.83 -9.64 14.10
N ILE A 363 -25.64 -10.08 14.50
CA ILE A 363 -24.87 -11.15 13.87
C ILE A 363 -25.52 -12.51 14.15
N ARG A 364 -25.55 -13.37 13.12
CA ARG A 364 -25.87 -14.78 13.25
C ARG A 364 -24.59 -15.57 13.59
N TRP A 365 -24.42 -15.84 14.88
CA TRP A 365 -23.37 -16.74 15.35
C TRP A 365 -23.74 -18.20 15.10
N VAL A 366 -22.85 -18.95 14.48
CA VAL A 366 -23.06 -20.38 14.20
C VAL A 366 -21.94 -21.23 14.77
N SER A 367 -22.28 -22.41 15.25
CA SER A 367 -21.29 -23.43 15.63
C SER A 367 -20.57 -23.89 14.36
N GLY A 368 -19.29 -23.54 14.25
CA GLY A 368 -18.42 -23.88 13.12
C GLY A 368 -17.66 -25.18 13.31
#